data_AF-W1XM37-F1
#
_entry.id   AF-W1XM37-F1
#
_cell.length_a   1.000
_cell.length_b   1.000
_cell.length_c   1.000
_cell.angle_alpha   90.00
_cell.angle_beta   90.00
_cell.angle_gamma   90.00
#
_symmetry.space_group_name_H-M   'P 1'
#
loop_
_entity.id
_entity.type
_entity.pdbx_description
1 polymer ?
#
loop_
_entity_poly.entity_id
_entity_poly.type
_entity_poly.pdbx_seq_one_letter_code
_entity_poly.pdbx_strand_id
1 'polypeptide(L)'
;VFVWPFNIEMKVIMTEEQYITALMNNPHGIRNIPNPTEAMQLTCVGQNGMLLQYIKEPTQKVIETALSQAPRAIQFVENPTEELLKTLVEKDWAVLEYISDP
;
A
#
# COMPACT_ATOMS: atom_id res chain seq x y z
N VAL A 1 -26.14 35.98 30.57
CA VAL A 1 -24.75 35.51 30.34
C VAL A 1 -24.66 34.05 30.71
N PHE A 2 -24.86 33.15 29.74
CA PHE A 2 -24.48 31.75 29.85
C PHE A 2 -23.72 31.41 28.58
N VAL A 3 -22.41 31.38 28.72
CA VAL A 3 -21.48 30.99 27.67
C VAL A 3 -21.63 29.48 27.55
N TRP A 4 -22.18 29.01 26.43
CA TRP A 4 -22.11 27.59 26.06
C TRP A 4 -20.63 27.18 26.06
N PRO A 5 -20.22 26.09 26.73
CA PRO A 5 -18.87 25.61 26.58
C PRO A 5 -18.77 25.05 25.17
N PHE A 6 -17.87 25.67 24.42
CA PHE A 6 -17.45 25.33 23.08
C PHE A 6 -17.30 23.81 22.93
N ASN A 7 -18.20 23.20 22.17
CA ASN A 7 -18.08 21.82 21.72
C ASN A 7 -17.06 21.79 20.58
N ILE A 8 -15.79 21.53 20.88
CA ILE A 8 -14.82 21.12 19.86
C ILE A 8 -14.50 19.66 20.14
N GLU A 9 -15.11 18.77 19.37
CA GLU A 9 -14.58 17.43 19.19
C GLU A 9 -13.13 17.58 18.72
N MET A 10 -12.15 17.37 19.60
CA MET A 10 -10.76 17.17 19.21
C MET A 10 -10.72 15.89 18.37
N LYS A 11 -10.99 16.01 17.08
CA LYS A 11 -10.65 14.98 16.11
C LYS A 11 -9.13 14.91 16.14
N VAL A 12 -8.58 13.94 16.86
CA VAL A 12 -7.14 13.71 16.95
C VAL A 12 -6.65 13.45 15.52
N ILE A 13 -6.07 14.48 14.91
CA ILE A 13 -5.42 14.37 13.61
C ILE A 13 -4.06 13.72 13.86
N MET A 14 -3.95 12.42 13.62
CA MET A 14 -2.65 11.76 13.70
C MET A 14 -1.70 12.34 12.64
N THR A 15 -0.44 12.52 13.02
CA THR A 15 0.62 12.94 12.09
C THR A 15 1.03 11.77 11.19
N GLU A 16 1.68 12.08 10.07
CA GLU A 16 2.21 11.05 9.17
C GLU A 16 3.17 10.08 9.89
N GLU A 17 4.06 10.60 10.74
CA GLU A 17 4.99 9.78 11.53
C GLU A 17 4.27 8.83 12.49
N GLN A 18 3.17 9.28 13.11
CA GLN A 18 2.35 8.44 13.99
C GLN A 18 1.64 7.33 13.20
N TYR A 19 1.13 7.65 12.00
CA TYR A 19 0.59 6.63 11.10
C TYR A 19 1.65 5.62 10.70
N ILE A 20 2.84 6.07 10.28
CA ILE A 20 3.94 5.17 9.89
C ILE A 20 4.34 4.27 11.07
N THR A 21 4.46 4.82 12.27
CA THR A 21 4.76 4.05 13.50
C THR A 21 3.67 3.00 13.78
N ALA A 22 2.40 3.35 13.60
CA ALA A 22 1.30 2.40 13.77
C ALA A 22 1.33 1.30 12.68
N LEU A 23 1.62 1.66 11.43
CA LEU A 23 1.71 0.74 10.29
C LEU A 23 2.93 -0.18 10.37
N MET A 24 4.02 0.26 11.01
CA MET A 24 5.17 -0.61 11.33
C MET A 24 4.78 -1.75 12.27
N ASN A 25 3.83 -1.52 13.18
CA ASN A 25 3.34 -2.54 14.11
C ASN A 25 2.19 -3.38 13.51
N ASN A 26 1.33 -2.75 12.70
CA ASN A 26 0.21 -3.42 12.06
C ASN A 26 -0.02 -2.87 10.63
N PRO A 27 0.63 -3.44 9.60
CA PRO A 27 0.58 -2.90 8.24
C PRO A 27 -0.79 -3.10 7.58
N HIS A 28 -1.63 -4.03 8.06
CA HIS A 28 -3.02 -4.19 7.59
C HIS A 28 -3.91 -2.97 7.89
N GLY A 29 -3.46 -2.07 8.77
CA GLY A 29 -4.14 -0.80 9.06
C GLY A 29 -4.32 0.09 7.83
N ILE A 30 -3.51 -0.08 6.78
CA ILE A 30 -3.58 0.72 5.55
C ILE A 30 -4.95 0.68 4.88
N ARG A 31 -5.69 -0.44 5.01
CA ARG A 31 -7.06 -0.59 4.48
C ARG A 31 -8.06 0.44 5.02
N ASN A 32 -7.75 1.04 6.17
CA ASN A 32 -8.60 2.02 6.86
C ASN A 32 -8.13 3.46 6.62
N ILE A 33 -7.05 3.68 5.85
CA ILE A 33 -6.52 5.00 5.52
C ILE A 33 -7.01 5.36 4.12
N PRO A 34 -7.90 6.35 3.95
CA PRO A 34 -8.50 6.62 2.63
C PRO A 34 -7.50 7.03 1.55
N ASN A 35 -6.48 7.83 1.92
CA ASN A 35 -5.46 8.36 1.02
C ASN A 35 -4.07 8.22 1.70
N PRO A 36 -3.49 7.00 1.77
CA PRO A 36 -2.21 6.80 2.39
C PRO A 36 -1.11 7.46 1.57
N THR A 37 -0.16 8.13 2.23
CA THR A 37 1.01 8.71 1.55
C THR A 37 1.89 7.61 0.99
N GLU A 38 2.75 7.93 0.02
CA GLU A 38 3.69 6.96 -0.54
C GLU A 38 4.56 6.31 0.57
N ALA A 39 4.97 7.07 1.59
CA ALA A 39 5.72 6.54 2.73
C ALA A 39 4.94 5.50 3.53
N MET A 40 3.64 5.72 3.77
CA MET A 40 2.76 4.74 4.41
C MET A 40 2.59 3.49 3.54
N GLN A 41 2.37 3.68 2.24
CA GLN A 41 2.24 2.59 1.27
C GLN A 41 3.51 1.71 1.26
N LEU A 42 4.69 2.31 1.10
CA LEU A 42 5.98 1.63 1.12
C LEU A 42 6.24 0.88 2.43
N THR A 43 5.89 1.50 3.56
CA THR A 43 6.00 0.86 4.89
C THR A 43 5.18 -0.43 4.98
N CYS A 44 3.98 -0.42 4.41
CA CYS A 44 3.09 -1.59 4.41
C CYS A 44 3.52 -2.66 3.42
N VAL A 45 3.74 -2.30 2.15
CA VAL A 45 4.08 -3.29 1.11
C VAL A 45 5.49 -3.87 1.30
N GLY A 46 6.41 -3.11 1.91
CA GLY A 46 7.73 -3.61 2.29
C GLY A 46 7.68 -4.68 3.38
N GLN A 47 6.65 -4.70 4.21
CA GLN A 47 6.41 -5.80 5.18
C GLN A 47 5.65 -6.96 4.53
N ASN A 48 4.61 -6.66 3.75
CA ASN A 48 3.80 -7.65 3.06
C ASN A 48 3.31 -7.11 1.70
N GLY A 49 3.92 -7.60 0.62
CA GLY A 49 3.58 -7.16 -0.74
C GLY A 49 2.12 -7.39 -1.13
N MET A 50 1.44 -8.36 -0.52
CA MET A 50 0.00 -8.60 -0.77
C MET A 50 -0.91 -7.46 -0.30
N LEU A 51 -0.39 -6.52 0.52
CA LEU A 51 -1.15 -5.34 0.92
C LEU A 51 -1.37 -4.34 -0.22
N LEU A 52 -0.70 -4.52 -1.35
CA LEU A 52 -0.96 -3.77 -2.58
C LEU A 52 -2.46 -3.80 -2.96
N GLN A 53 -3.18 -4.90 -2.66
CA GLN A 53 -4.62 -5.04 -2.90
C GLN A 53 -5.50 -3.95 -2.24
N TYR A 54 -4.97 -3.26 -1.22
CA TYR A 54 -5.69 -2.21 -0.48
C TYR A 54 -5.29 -0.79 -0.91
N ILE A 55 -4.37 -0.66 -1.87
CA ILE A 55 -3.84 0.63 -2.33
C ILE A 55 -4.45 0.96 -3.69
N LYS A 56 -5.20 2.06 -3.77
CA LYS A 56 -5.93 2.44 -5.00
C LYS A 56 -5.05 3.04 -6.09
N GLU A 57 -4.07 3.86 -5.70
CA GLU A 57 -3.19 4.58 -6.64
C GLU A 57 -1.74 4.40 -6.21
N PRO A 58 -1.18 3.18 -6.32
CA PRO A 58 0.21 2.93 -5.96
C PRO A 58 1.14 3.62 -6.97
N THR A 59 2.24 4.20 -6.47
CA THR A 59 3.33 4.64 -7.34
C THR A 59 4.06 3.43 -7.93
N GLN A 60 4.79 3.62 -9.02
CA GLN A 60 5.64 2.58 -9.60
C GLN A 60 6.59 1.97 -8.55
N LYS A 61 7.15 2.81 -7.67
CA LYS A 61 8.03 2.38 -6.58
C LYS A 61 7.30 1.48 -5.56
N VAL A 62 6.05 1.78 -5.24
CA VAL A 62 5.21 0.96 -4.36
C VAL A 62 4.92 -0.39 -5.01
N ILE A 63 4.58 -0.41 -6.30
CA ILE A 63 4.36 -1.64 -7.08
C ILE A 63 5.62 -2.51 -7.06
N GLU A 64 6.77 -1.96 -7.43
CA GLU A 64 8.04 -2.69 -7.45
C GLU A 64 8.44 -3.23 -6.07
N THR A 65 8.23 -2.43 -5.02
CA THR A 65 8.50 -2.87 -3.64
C THR A 65 7.57 -4.02 -3.25
N ALA A 66 6.28 -3.92 -3.56
CA ALA A 66 5.31 -4.97 -3.29
C ALA A 66 5.66 -6.27 -4.02
N LEU A 67 6.03 -6.18 -5.29
CA LEU A 67 6.37 -7.33 -6.13
C LEU A 67 7.70 -7.98 -5.73
N SER A 68 8.67 -7.18 -5.30
CA SER A 68 9.91 -7.70 -4.72
C SER A 68 9.66 -8.49 -3.44
N GLN A 69 8.61 -8.13 -2.67
CA GLN A 69 8.25 -8.81 -1.44
C GLN A 69 7.31 -10.00 -1.66
N ALA A 70 6.41 -9.90 -2.62
CA ALA A 70 5.48 -10.96 -3.00
C ALA A 70 5.16 -10.86 -4.50
N PRO A 71 5.83 -11.62 -5.38
CA PRO A 71 5.60 -11.57 -6.83
C PRO A 71 4.14 -11.83 -7.22
N ARG A 72 3.43 -12.65 -6.43
CA ARG A 72 1.99 -12.91 -6.55
C ARG A 72 1.12 -11.65 -6.49
N ALA A 73 1.61 -10.55 -5.91
CA ALA A 73 0.90 -9.28 -5.85
C ALA A 73 0.66 -8.64 -7.23
N ILE A 74 1.27 -9.15 -8.30
CA ILE A 74 1.03 -8.70 -9.69
C ILE A 74 -0.44 -8.74 -10.09
N GLN A 75 -1.22 -9.66 -9.50
CA GLN A 75 -2.67 -9.75 -9.71
C GLN A 75 -3.45 -8.50 -9.26
N PHE A 76 -2.83 -7.62 -8.48
CA PHE A 76 -3.42 -6.36 -8.00
C PHE A 76 -2.88 -5.13 -8.74
N VAL A 77 -1.97 -5.31 -9.71
CA VAL A 77 -1.45 -4.22 -10.54
C VAL A 77 -2.36 -4.04 -11.75
N GLU A 78 -2.98 -2.87 -11.86
CA GLU A 78 -3.75 -2.51 -13.05
C GLU A 78 -2.80 -2.15 -14.20
N ASN A 79 -2.99 -2.76 -15.37
CA ASN A 79 -2.22 -2.49 -16.59
C ASN A 79 -0.69 -2.52 -16.39
N PRO A 80 -0.10 -3.66 -15.95
CA PRO A 80 1.34 -3.77 -15.77
C PRO A 80 2.08 -3.54 -17.09
N THR A 81 3.22 -2.85 -17.03
CA THR A 81 4.04 -2.62 -18.22
C THR A 81 4.72 -3.90 -18.68
N GLU A 82 4.98 -4.01 -19.99
CA GLU A 82 5.70 -5.15 -20.56
C GLU A 82 7.09 -5.33 -19.92
N GLU A 83 7.77 -4.24 -19.60
CA GLU A 83 9.08 -4.27 -18.91
C GLU A 83 8.98 -4.85 -17.49
N LEU A 84 7.93 -4.50 -16.75
CA LEU A 84 7.69 -5.04 -15.41
C LEU A 84 7.40 -6.55 -15.48
N LEU A 85 6.55 -6.97 -16.42
CA LEU A 85 6.22 -8.38 -16.63
C LEU A 85 7.46 -9.19 -17.02
N LYS A 86 8.26 -8.70 -17.98
CA LYS A 86 9.54 -9.33 -18.36
C LYS A 86 10.47 -9.49 -17.16
N THR A 87 10.65 -8.43 -16.38
CA THR A 87 11.51 -8.45 -15.19
C THR A 87 11.05 -9.48 -14.15
N LEU A 88 9.73 -9.63 -13.97
CA LEU A 88 9.18 -10.61 -13.05
C LEU A 88 9.39 -12.05 -13.54
N VAL A 89 9.11 -12.31 -14.81
CA VAL A 89 9.26 -13.64 -15.42
C VAL A 89 10.72 -14.08 -15.49
N GLU A 90 11.65 -13.14 -15.76
CA GLU A 90 13.10 -13.41 -15.73
C GLU A 90 13.59 -13.80 -14.33
N LYS A 91 12.96 -13.26 -13.27
CA LYS A 91 13.29 -13.59 -11.88
C LYS A 91 12.67 -14.91 -11.44
N ASP A 92 11.39 -15.12 -11.74
CA ASP A 92 10.66 -16.32 -11.38
C ASP A 92 9.49 -16.58 -12.34
N TRP A 93 9.60 -17.63 -13.14
CA TRP A 93 8.58 -18.05 -14.08
C TRP A 93 7.26 -18.45 -13.41
N ALA A 94 7.28 -18.82 -12.12
CA ALA A 94 6.06 -19.15 -11.37
C ALA A 94 5.08 -17.98 -11.28
N VAL A 95 5.56 -16.75 -11.49
CA VAL A 95 4.71 -15.54 -11.51
C VAL A 95 3.66 -15.56 -12.62
N LEU A 96 3.89 -16.34 -13.69
CA LEU A 96 2.95 -16.51 -14.80
C LEU A 96 1.60 -17.09 -14.35
N GLU A 97 1.57 -17.84 -13.24
CA GLU A 97 0.31 -18.33 -12.63
C GLU A 97 -0.62 -17.19 -12.21
N TYR A 98 -0.07 -16.00 -11.94
CA TYR A 98 -0.81 -14.85 -11.40
C TYR A 98 -1.06 -13.74 -12.44
N ILE A 99 -0.64 -13.94 -13.69
CA ILE A 99 -0.85 -13.00 -14.79
C ILE A 99 -2.00 -13.52 -15.65
N SER A 100 -3.05 -12.70 -15.79
CA SER A 100 -4.29 -13.11 -16.49
C SER A 100 -4.14 -13.18 -18.01
N ASP A 101 -3.21 -12.41 -18.57
CA ASP A 101 -2.85 -12.37 -20.00
C ASP A 101 -1.32 -12.36 -20.14
N PRO A 102 -0.69 -13.54 -20.13
CA PRO A 102 0.78 -13.69 -20.08
C PRO A 102 1.50 -13.41 -21.40
#